data_AF-A0ABD2VUH3-F1
#
_entry.id   AF-A0ABD2VUH3-F1
#
_cell.length_a   1.000
_cell.length_b   1.000
_cell.length_c   1.000
_cell.angle_alpha   90.00
_cell.angle_beta   90.00
_cell.angle_gamma   90.00
#
_symmetry.space_group_name_H-M   'P 1'
#
loop_
_entity.id
_entity.type
_entity.pdbx_description
1 polymer ?
#
loop_
_entity_poly.entity_id
_entity_poly.type
_entity_poly.pdbx_seq_one_letter_code
_entity_poly.pdbx_strand_id
1 'polypeptide(L)'
;MTRPNDLKKPIKMWRKNPYRMTVEERQKLISKLGFFNNYKKFGSVDLQGSCRKREIERLLGDSINVFNVESNHNCAGREFIEFITEIGYKDEPTVDKDGKPLSIRSTPVHTGACHEKFYYVGELIKIYDKFDVNYCNKSGLTHFHAACMSGCHGVVERFLELGQDPNCIAQIGSATPPPLH
;
A
#
# COMPACT_ATOMS: atom_id res chain seq x y z
N MET A 1 15.17 -24.27 11.47
CA MET A 1 16.14 -23.22 11.11
C MET A 1 16.15 -23.03 9.60
N THR A 2 15.48 -22.01 9.08
CA THR A 2 15.51 -21.65 7.65
C THR A 2 16.62 -20.61 7.43
N ARG A 3 17.49 -20.85 6.46
CA ARG A 3 18.72 -20.10 6.18
C ARG A 3 18.43 -18.92 5.22
N PRO A 4 19.27 -17.88 5.16
CA PRO A 4 19.15 -16.77 4.20
C PRO A 4 19.00 -17.18 2.72
N ASN A 5 19.44 -18.39 2.35
CA ASN A 5 19.26 -18.96 1.02
C ASN A 5 17.79 -19.34 0.69
N ASP A 6 16.91 -19.46 1.69
CA ASP A 6 15.54 -19.92 1.51
C ASP A 6 14.61 -18.83 0.93
N LEU A 7 14.99 -17.55 1.06
CA LEU A 7 14.34 -16.40 0.40
C LEU A 7 14.72 -16.25 -1.06
N LYS A 8 15.87 -16.80 -1.50
CA LYS A 8 16.30 -16.75 -2.90
C LYS A 8 15.27 -17.40 -3.82
N LYS A 9 14.59 -18.46 -3.36
CA LYS A 9 13.60 -19.18 -4.18
C LYS A 9 12.28 -18.41 -4.34
N PRO A 10 11.61 -17.92 -3.27
CA PRO A 10 10.45 -17.03 -3.39
C PRO A 10 10.74 -15.75 -4.15
N ILE A 11 11.85 -15.05 -3.85
CA ILE A 11 12.23 -13.81 -4.56
C ILE A 11 12.57 -14.11 -6.03
N LYS A 12 13.24 -15.22 -6.34
CA LYS A 12 13.48 -15.63 -7.74
C LYS A 12 12.21 -16.04 -8.46
N MET A 13 11.23 -16.65 -7.78
CA MET A 13 9.90 -16.91 -8.34
C MET A 13 9.19 -15.61 -8.66
N TRP A 14 9.19 -14.69 -7.69
CA TRP A 14 8.65 -13.33 -7.83
C TRP A 14 9.26 -12.60 -9.05
N ARG A 15 10.60 -12.64 -9.18
CA ARG A 15 11.35 -12.03 -10.29
C ARG A 15 11.08 -12.65 -11.67
N LYS A 16 10.65 -13.91 -11.76
CA LYS A 16 10.60 -14.65 -13.04
C LYS A 16 9.30 -14.54 -13.81
N ASN A 17 8.16 -14.22 -13.18
CA ASN A 17 6.89 -14.18 -13.91
C ASN A 17 5.77 -13.32 -13.29
N PRO A 18 5.97 -12.00 -13.18
CA PRO A 18 5.11 -11.12 -12.38
C PRO A 18 3.71 -10.86 -12.95
N TYR A 19 3.47 -11.13 -14.25
CA TYR A 19 2.17 -10.90 -14.90
C TYR A 19 1.28 -12.15 -14.99
N ARG A 20 1.78 -13.33 -14.61
CA ARG A 20 1.05 -14.60 -14.72
C ARG A 20 0.72 -15.25 -13.37
N MET A 21 1.08 -14.63 -12.24
CA MET A 21 0.80 -15.22 -10.94
C MET A 21 -0.72 -15.25 -10.66
N THR A 22 -1.25 -16.45 -10.41
CA THR A 22 -2.65 -16.62 -9.99
C THR A 22 -2.90 -16.00 -8.62
N VAL A 23 -4.15 -15.86 -8.20
CA VAL A 23 -4.49 -15.34 -6.87
C VAL A 23 -3.84 -16.22 -5.78
N GLU A 24 -3.91 -17.54 -5.95
CA GLU A 24 -3.34 -18.52 -5.02
C GLU A 24 -1.81 -18.42 -4.94
N GLU A 25 -1.13 -18.20 -6.06
CA GLU A 25 0.32 -18.03 -6.10
C GLU A 25 0.76 -16.76 -5.38
N ARG A 26 0.02 -15.66 -5.56
CA ARG A 26 0.29 -14.39 -4.85
C ARG A 26 0.02 -14.53 -3.36
N GLN A 27 -1.04 -15.22 -2.96
CA GLN A 27 -1.32 -15.50 -1.56
C GLN A 27 -0.22 -16.35 -0.90
N LYS A 28 0.24 -17.41 -1.58
CA LYS A 28 1.36 -18.23 -1.12
C LYS A 28 2.65 -17.41 -0.98
N LEU A 29 2.88 -16.45 -1.88
CA LEU A 29 4.03 -15.56 -1.82
C LEU A 29 3.92 -14.61 -0.62
N ILE A 30 2.77 -13.96 -0.43
CA ILE A 30 2.48 -13.07 0.72
C ILE A 30 2.71 -13.82 2.02
N SER A 31 2.09 -14.99 2.21
CA SER A 31 2.29 -15.79 3.42
C SER A 31 3.75 -16.14 3.65
N LYS A 32 4.47 -16.59 2.61
CA LYS A 32 5.89 -16.91 2.75
C LYS A 32 6.69 -15.68 3.19
N LEU A 33 6.55 -14.55 2.48
CA LEU A 33 7.29 -13.32 2.75
C LEU A 33 6.94 -12.73 4.14
N GLY A 34 5.67 -12.75 4.53
CA GLY A 34 5.21 -12.32 5.85
C GLY A 34 5.82 -13.14 6.99
N PHE A 35 5.82 -14.47 6.90
CA PHE A 35 6.45 -15.32 7.92
C PHE A 35 7.95 -15.02 8.14
N PHE A 36 8.64 -14.45 7.14
CA PHE A 36 10.05 -14.09 7.31
C PHE A 36 10.26 -12.81 8.14
N ASN A 37 9.26 -11.92 8.27
CA ASN A 37 9.36 -10.69 9.05
C ASN A 37 9.59 -10.93 10.55
N ASN A 38 9.09 -12.05 11.08
CA ASN A 38 9.30 -12.44 12.48
C ASN A 38 10.79 -12.71 12.82
N TYR A 39 11.68 -12.74 11.83
CA TYR A 39 13.10 -12.98 12.00
C TYR A 39 13.89 -11.73 11.62
N LYS A 40 13.93 -10.74 12.54
CA LYS A 40 14.58 -9.40 12.53
C LYS A 40 16.08 -9.35 12.11
N LYS A 41 16.51 -10.10 11.09
CA LYS A 41 17.93 -10.31 10.77
C LYS A 41 18.18 -10.36 9.27
N PHE A 42 17.56 -9.45 8.52
CA PHE A 42 17.84 -9.28 7.10
C PHE A 42 18.24 -7.84 6.80
N GLY A 43 19.51 -7.68 6.42
CA GLY A 43 20.00 -6.48 5.77
C GLY A 43 19.63 -6.48 4.28
N SER A 44 19.14 -5.32 3.82
CA SER A 44 19.10 -4.85 2.43
C SER A 44 18.62 -5.88 1.37
N VAL A 45 17.38 -6.36 1.47
CA VAL A 45 16.71 -6.90 0.27
C VAL A 45 16.33 -5.71 -0.61
N ASP A 46 17.14 -5.44 -1.64
CA ASP A 46 16.83 -4.39 -2.61
C ASP A 46 15.70 -4.84 -3.55
N LEU A 47 14.47 -4.41 -3.22
CA LEU A 47 13.31 -4.54 -4.09
C LEU A 47 13.17 -3.38 -5.09
N GLN A 48 13.79 -2.22 -4.83
CA GLN A 48 13.70 -1.03 -5.69
C GLN A 48 14.32 -1.30 -7.06
N GLY A 49 15.43 -2.05 -7.13
CA GLY A 49 16.04 -2.46 -8.40
C GLY A 49 15.46 -3.72 -9.05
N SER A 50 14.70 -4.53 -8.30
CA SER A 50 14.38 -5.92 -8.68
C SER A 50 12.92 -6.21 -9.04
N CYS A 51 11.97 -5.43 -8.50
CA CYS A 51 10.54 -5.71 -8.61
C CYS A 51 9.80 -4.52 -9.22
N ARG A 52 8.81 -4.78 -10.07
CA ARG A 52 8.03 -3.70 -10.70
C ARG A 52 7.11 -3.09 -9.64
N LYS A 53 7.12 -1.76 -9.48
CA LYS A 53 6.22 -0.99 -8.60
C LYS A 53 4.77 -1.52 -8.57
N ARG A 54 4.19 -1.73 -9.76
CA ARG A 54 2.81 -2.22 -9.94
C ARG A 54 2.56 -3.58 -9.28
N GLU A 55 3.57 -4.42 -9.19
CA GLU A 55 3.48 -5.74 -8.58
C GLU A 55 3.51 -5.67 -7.06
N ILE A 56 4.40 -4.86 -6.48
CA ILE A 56 4.41 -4.61 -5.04
C ILE A 56 3.06 -4.02 -4.62
N GLU A 57 2.54 -3.04 -5.38
CA GLU A 57 1.21 -2.48 -5.16
C GLU A 57 0.10 -3.53 -5.23
N ARG A 58 0.17 -4.47 -6.18
CA ARG A 58 -0.78 -5.58 -6.28
C ARG A 58 -0.73 -6.50 -5.05
N LEU A 59 0.46 -6.89 -4.60
CA LEU A 59 0.63 -7.75 -3.42
C LEU A 59 0.21 -7.03 -2.13
N LEU A 60 0.46 -5.72 -2.02
CA LEU A 60 -0.06 -4.89 -0.93
C LEU A 60 -1.60 -4.86 -0.95
N GLY A 61 -2.21 -4.73 -2.13
CA GLY A 61 -3.66 -4.79 -2.28
C GLY A 61 -4.25 -6.16 -1.93
N ASP A 62 -3.63 -7.25 -2.40
CA ASP A 62 -4.02 -8.62 -2.06
C ASP A 62 -3.87 -8.89 -0.54
N SER A 63 -2.88 -8.27 0.11
CA SER A 63 -2.66 -8.37 1.56
C SER A 63 -3.79 -7.76 2.40
N ILE A 64 -4.61 -6.89 1.80
CA ILE A 64 -5.79 -6.27 2.43
C ILE A 64 -7.06 -7.07 2.11
N ASN A 65 -7.13 -7.69 0.93
CA ASN A 65 -8.33 -8.35 0.43
C ASN A 65 -8.52 -9.75 1.03
N VAL A 66 -9.54 -9.89 1.88
CA VAL A 66 -9.92 -11.13 2.57
C VAL A 66 -10.90 -11.95 1.72
N PHE A 67 -10.53 -12.38 0.52
CA PHE A 67 -11.27 -13.49 -0.14
C PHE A 67 -10.88 -14.86 0.44
N ASN A 68 -10.15 -14.91 1.56
CA ASN A 68 -9.83 -16.15 2.26
C ASN A 68 -10.99 -16.60 3.14
N VAL A 69 -11.84 -17.44 2.55
CA VAL A 69 -13.00 -18.07 3.19
C VAL A 69 -12.60 -19.12 4.25
N GLU A 70 -11.33 -19.51 4.42
CA GLU A 70 -11.04 -20.74 5.20
C GLU A 70 -9.80 -20.74 6.12
N SER A 71 -9.24 -19.60 6.56
CA SER A 71 -8.19 -19.70 7.58
C SER A 71 -8.18 -18.58 8.60
N ASN A 72 -8.26 -19.00 9.87
CA ASN A 72 -8.16 -18.23 11.11
C ASN A 72 -6.80 -17.51 11.32
N HIS A 73 -6.03 -17.25 10.26
CA HIS A 73 -4.73 -16.60 10.33
C HIS A 73 -4.59 -15.53 9.24
N ASN A 74 -5.34 -14.43 9.40
CA ASN A 74 -5.19 -13.18 8.64
C ASN A 74 -3.91 -12.39 9.04
N CYS A 75 -2.84 -13.08 9.43
CA CYS A 75 -1.59 -12.47 9.87
C CYS A 75 -0.64 -12.22 8.67
N ALA A 76 -0.70 -13.07 7.66
CA ALA A 76 0.18 -13.06 6.47
C ALA A 76 0.22 -11.71 5.74
N GLY A 77 -0.94 -11.07 5.53
CA GLY A 77 -1.02 -9.78 4.85
C GLY A 77 -0.37 -8.67 5.66
N ARG A 78 -0.58 -8.68 6.99
CA ARG A 78 0.04 -7.72 7.91
C ARG A 78 1.54 -7.85 7.91
N GLU A 79 2.02 -9.08 8.07
CA GLU A 79 3.45 -9.35 8.16
C GLU A 79 4.17 -9.03 6.84
N PHE A 80 3.48 -9.19 5.70
CA PHE A 80 4.01 -8.74 4.42
C PHE A 80 4.09 -7.21 4.32
N ILE A 81 3.08 -6.47 4.76
CA ILE A 81 3.11 -5.00 4.76
C ILE A 81 4.22 -4.48 5.69
N GLU A 82 4.36 -5.09 6.87
CA GLU A 82 5.45 -4.79 7.81
C GLU A 82 6.80 -5.10 7.17
N PHE A 83 6.97 -6.25 6.52
CA PHE A 83 8.17 -6.60 5.77
C PHE A 83 8.54 -5.55 4.72
N ILE A 84 7.58 -5.12 3.89
CA ILE A 84 7.80 -4.09 2.86
C ILE A 84 8.20 -2.75 3.49
N THR A 85 7.63 -2.40 4.63
CA THR A 85 8.01 -1.20 5.40
C THR A 85 9.43 -1.33 5.97
N GLU A 86 9.78 -2.48 6.54
CA GLU A 86 11.08 -2.73 7.19
C GLU A 86 12.25 -2.71 6.20
N ILE A 87 12.05 -3.21 4.99
CA ILE A 87 13.06 -3.10 3.92
C ILE A 87 13.18 -1.67 3.33
N GLY A 88 12.37 -0.73 3.83
CA GLY A 88 12.41 0.67 3.42
C GLY A 88 11.82 0.96 2.04
N TYR A 89 10.95 0.09 1.51
CA TYR A 89 10.29 0.36 0.25
C TYR A 89 9.31 1.54 0.40
N LYS A 90 9.42 2.50 -0.53
CA LYS A 90 8.54 3.67 -0.63
C LYS A 90 7.91 3.75 -2.00
N ASP A 91 6.68 4.23 -2.05
CA ASP A 91 5.98 4.50 -3.30
C ASP A 91 6.53 5.78 -3.95
N GLU A 92 6.95 5.66 -5.20
CA GLU A 92 7.36 6.80 -6.02
C GLU A 92 6.19 7.22 -6.92
N PRO A 93 5.68 8.47 -6.83
CA PRO A 93 4.54 8.90 -7.65
C PRO A 93 4.78 8.75 -9.14
N THR A 94 3.75 8.33 -9.87
CA THR A 94 3.77 8.47 -11.33
C THR A 94 3.65 9.95 -11.66
N VAL A 95 4.51 10.46 -12.53
CA VAL A 95 4.50 11.87 -12.95
C VAL A 95 3.94 12.03 -14.36
N ASP A 96 3.40 13.21 -14.65
CA ASP A 96 3.02 13.61 -16.00
C ASP A 96 4.23 14.04 -16.85
N LYS A 97 3.97 14.60 -18.04
CA LYS A 97 5.01 15.07 -18.98
C LYS A 97 5.87 16.20 -18.41
N ASP A 98 5.32 16.96 -17.46
CA ASP A 98 5.96 18.11 -16.83
C ASP A 98 6.66 17.71 -15.51
N GLY A 99 6.64 16.41 -15.16
CA GLY A 99 7.24 15.90 -13.94
C GLY A 99 6.37 16.07 -12.70
N LYS A 100 5.10 16.50 -12.84
CA LYS A 100 4.19 16.68 -11.72
C LYS A 100 3.54 15.35 -11.31
N PRO A 101 3.45 15.02 -10.01
CA PRO A 101 2.77 13.83 -9.54
C PRO A 101 1.30 13.76 -9.98
N LEU A 102 0.91 12.60 -10.50
CA LEU A 102 -0.49 12.26 -10.76
C LEU A 102 -1.17 11.92 -9.44
N SER A 103 -2.05 12.80 -8.95
CA SER A 103 -2.80 12.60 -7.72
C SER A 103 -3.92 11.57 -7.86
N ILE A 104 -4.50 11.40 -9.06
CA ILE A 104 -5.58 10.44 -9.30
C ILE A 104 -5.00 9.02 -9.43
N ARG A 105 -5.07 8.26 -8.34
CA ARG A 105 -4.59 6.88 -8.25
C ARG A 105 -5.27 6.13 -7.11
N SER A 106 -5.90 5.00 -7.44
CA SER A 106 -6.35 4.05 -6.43
C SER A 106 -5.15 3.28 -5.89
N THR A 107 -4.94 3.36 -4.57
CA THR A 107 -3.84 2.68 -3.86
C THR A 107 -4.39 1.72 -2.79
N PRO A 108 -3.56 0.81 -2.25
CA PRO A 108 -3.93 -0.05 -1.13
C PRO A 108 -4.44 0.70 0.11
N VAL A 109 -3.96 1.93 0.38
CA VAL A 109 -4.48 2.80 1.46
C VAL A 109 -6.00 3.02 1.29
N HIS A 110 -6.45 3.31 0.06
CA HIS A 110 -7.87 3.48 -0.24
C HIS A 110 -8.65 2.18 -0.03
N THR A 111 -8.13 1.06 -0.52
CA THR A 111 -8.74 -0.26 -0.32
C THR A 111 -8.88 -0.59 1.17
N GLY A 112 -7.87 -0.28 1.97
CA GLY A 112 -7.89 -0.47 3.42
C GLY A 112 -8.99 0.36 4.09
N ALA A 113 -9.09 1.64 3.75
CA ALA A 113 -10.13 2.52 4.27
C ALA A 113 -11.54 2.10 3.82
N CYS A 114 -11.75 1.78 2.54
CA CYS A 114 -13.04 1.36 2.00
C CYS A 114 -13.58 0.07 2.61
N HIS A 115 -12.71 -0.83 3.07
CA HIS A 115 -13.09 -2.09 3.71
C HIS A 115 -12.94 -2.05 5.24
N GLU A 116 -12.80 -0.87 5.83
CA GLU A 116 -12.67 -0.64 7.29
C GLU A 116 -11.50 -1.43 7.91
N LYS A 117 -10.45 -1.67 7.12
CA LYS A 117 -9.22 -2.35 7.53
C LYS A 117 -8.22 -1.34 8.10
N PHE A 118 -8.68 -0.49 9.02
CA PHE A 118 -7.95 0.68 9.52
C PHE A 118 -6.60 0.35 10.16
N TYR A 119 -6.47 -0.84 10.76
CA TYR A 119 -5.19 -1.35 11.27
C TYR A 119 -4.08 -1.33 10.19
N TYR A 120 -4.42 -1.67 8.94
CA TYR A 120 -3.48 -1.71 7.84
C TYR A 120 -3.18 -0.32 7.28
N VAL A 121 -4.11 0.63 7.39
CA VAL A 121 -3.96 1.98 6.82
C VAL A 121 -2.74 2.68 7.41
N GLY A 122 -2.54 2.59 8.72
CA GLY A 122 -1.37 3.21 9.37
C GLY A 122 -0.03 2.68 8.86
N GLU A 123 0.09 1.36 8.64
CA GLU A 123 1.31 0.76 8.08
C GLU A 123 1.48 1.09 6.59
N LEU A 124 0.40 1.04 5.82
CA LEU A 124 0.45 1.35 4.39
C LEU A 124 0.87 2.80 4.14
N ILE A 125 0.42 3.76 4.95
CA ILE A 125 0.82 5.16 4.80
C ILE A 125 2.34 5.35 4.98
N LYS A 126 3.03 4.49 5.74
CA LYS A 126 4.50 4.53 5.81
C LYS A 126 5.15 4.21 4.48
N ILE A 127 4.49 3.44 3.61
CA ILE A 127 4.95 3.15 2.24
C ILE A 127 4.58 4.30 1.30
N TYR A 128 3.41 4.92 1.48
CA TYR A 128 2.91 6.05 0.69
C TYR A 128 3.15 7.40 1.40
N ASP A 129 4.41 7.72 1.68
CA ASP A 129 4.79 8.87 2.53
C ASP A 129 4.90 10.22 1.81
N LYS A 130 4.49 10.28 0.53
CA LYS A 130 4.40 11.51 -0.26
C LYS A 130 3.07 12.24 0.00
N PHE A 131 2.97 12.80 1.21
CA PHE A 131 1.76 13.47 1.71
C PHE A 131 1.33 14.68 0.86
N ASP A 132 2.28 15.35 0.22
CA ASP A 132 2.06 16.46 -0.70
C ASP A 132 1.24 16.08 -1.95
N VAL A 133 1.25 14.80 -2.33
CA VAL A 133 0.47 14.30 -3.47
C VAL A 133 -1.01 14.11 -3.11
N ASN A 134 -1.29 13.78 -1.85
CA ASN A 134 -2.61 13.42 -1.32
C ASN A 134 -3.43 12.59 -2.32
N TYR A 135 -2.94 11.38 -2.63
CA TYR A 135 -3.54 10.53 -3.66
C TYR A 135 -5.05 10.38 -3.47
N CYS A 136 -5.77 10.43 -4.58
CA CYS A 136 -7.21 10.40 -4.66
C CYS A 136 -7.66 9.26 -5.58
N ASN A 137 -8.55 8.39 -5.10
CA ASN A 137 -9.12 7.34 -5.94
C ASN A 137 -10.25 7.90 -6.84
N LYS A 138 -10.83 7.03 -7.68
CA LYS A 138 -11.93 7.42 -8.59
C LYS A 138 -13.23 7.85 -7.87
N SER A 139 -13.37 7.52 -6.59
CA SER A 139 -14.52 7.94 -5.78
C SER A 139 -14.22 9.21 -4.97
N GLY A 140 -13.11 9.89 -5.24
CA GLY A 140 -12.75 11.10 -4.50
C GLY A 140 -12.19 10.87 -3.11
N LEU A 141 -12.10 9.62 -2.65
CA LEU A 141 -11.50 9.31 -1.36
C LEU A 141 -10.01 9.58 -1.47
N THR A 142 -9.45 10.34 -0.54
CA THR A 142 -8.03 10.69 -0.52
C THR A 142 -7.29 9.98 0.59
N HIS A 143 -5.95 10.03 0.59
CA HIS A 143 -5.14 9.52 1.71
C HIS A 143 -5.41 10.29 3.00
N PHE A 144 -5.68 11.59 2.92
CA PHE A 144 -6.12 12.37 4.08
C PHE A 144 -7.43 11.82 4.66
N HIS A 145 -8.45 11.60 3.82
CA HIS A 145 -9.72 11.00 4.27
C HIS A 145 -9.49 9.62 4.91
N ALA A 146 -8.66 8.77 4.28
CA ALA A 146 -8.32 7.46 4.81
C ALA A 146 -7.63 7.53 6.19
N ALA A 147 -6.72 8.49 6.38
CA ALA A 147 -6.06 8.72 7.67
C ALA A 147 -7.05 9.17 8.75
N CYS A 148 -7.96 10.07 8.41
CA CYS A 148 -9.04 10.53 9.31
C CYS A 148 -9.97 9.37 9.72
N MET A 149 -10.46 8.59 8.75
CA MET A 149 -11.31 7.42 9.01
C MET A 149 -10.62 6.38 9.91
N SER A 150 -9.29 6.26 9.80
CA SER A 150 -8.51 5.27 10.53
C SER A 150 -8.01 5.74 11.89
N GLY A 151 -8.34 6.97 12.32
CA GLY A 151 -7.86 7.55 13.58
C GLY A 151 -6.33 7.71 13.65
N CYS A 152 -5.66 7.83 12.50
CA CYS A 152 -4.20 7.95 12.43
C CYS A 152 -3.74 9.39 12.73
N HIS A 153 -3.90 9.85 13.98
CA HIS A 153 -3.74 11.27 14.35
C HIS A 153 -2.42 11.89 13.87
N GLY A 154 -1.26 11.25 14.09
CA GLY A 154 0.03 11.80 13.64
C GLY A 154 0.15 11.93 12.11
N VAL A 155 -0.55 11.08 11.34
CA VAL A 155 -0.65 11.23 9.89
C VAL A 155 -1.57 12.40 9.52
N VAL A 156 -2.71 12.52 10.19
CA VAL A 156 -3.65 13.63 9.99
C VAL A 156 -2.96 14.96 10.28
N GLU A 157 -2.27 15.07 11.41
CA GLU A 157 -1.44 16.23 11.75
C GLU A 157 -0.44 16.55 10.65
N ARG A 158 0.25 15.52 10.12
CA ARG A 158 1.22 15.72 9.05
C ARG A 158 0.62 16.29 7.77
N PHE A 159 -0.59 15.85 7.39
CA PHE A 159 -1.30 16.44 6.25
C PHE A 159 -1.67 17.90 6.51
N LEU A 160 -2.17 18.22 7.72
CA LEU A 160 -2.55 19.59 8.09
C LEU A 160 -1.35 20.54 8.14
N GLU A 161 -0.21 20.08 8.64
CA GLU A 161 1.06 20.84 8.62
C GLU A 161 1.51 21.20 7.20
N LEU A 162 1.19 20.35 6.21
CA LEU A 162 1.47 20.58 4.79
C LEU A 162 0.40 21.44 4.10
N GLY A 163 -0.56 21.98 4.86
CA GLY A 163 -1.60 22.89 4.36
C GLY A 163 -2.81 22.18 3.75
N GLN A 164 -3.01 20.89 4.04
CA GLN A 164 -4.24 20.20 3.63
C GLN A 164 -5.46 20.86 4.28
N ASP A 165 -6.46 21.21 3.47
CA ASP A 165 -7.74 21.72 3.97
C ASP A 165 -8.44 20.62 4.79
N PRO A 166 -8.71 20.84 6.09
CA PRO A 166 -9.43 19.88 6.93
C PRO A 166 -10.86 19.63 6.47
N ASN A 167 -11.45 20.56 5.72
CA ASN A 167 -12.81 20.47 5.20
C ASN A 167 -12.85 19.99 3.74
N CYS A 168 -11.75 19.43 3.21
CA CYS A 168 -11.75 18.91 1.86
C CYS A 168 -12.83 17.84 1.71
N ILE A 169 -13.62 17.93 0.65
CA ILE A 169 -14.71 16.99 0.39
C ILE A 169 -14.21 15.87 -0.51
N ALA A 170 -14.53 14.63 -0.19
CA ALA A 170 -14.32 13.52 -1.10
C ALA A 170 -15.10 13.78 -2.39
N GLN A 171 -14.41 14.01 -3.51
CA GLN A 171 -15.04 14.23 -4.81
C GLN A 171 -15.60 12.91 -5.35
N ILE A 172 -16.70 12.44 -4.78
CA ILE A 172 -17.44 11.28 -5.26
C ILE A 172 -17.86 11.60 -6.70
N GLY A 173 -17.24 10.94 -7.67
CA GLY A 173 -17.37 11.10 -9.12
C GLY A 173 -18.68 11.70 -9.64
N SER A 174 -18.88 12.99 -9.42
CA SER A 174 -19.89 13.81 -10.06
C SER A 174 -19.14 14.95 -10.74
N ALA A 175 -19.28 14.99 -12.06
CA ALA A 175 -19.04 16.20 -12.79
C ALA A 175 -20.02 17.26 -12.23
N THR A 176 -19.53 18.19 -11.42
CA THR A 176 -19.87 19.63 -11.37
C THR A 176 -19.45 20.22 -10.01
N PRO A 177 -18.62 21.28 -9.98
CA PRO A 177 -18.59 22.18 -8.82
C PRO A 177 -19.83 23.08 -8.85
N PRO A 178 -20.37 23.51 -7.69
CA PRO A 178 -21.41 24.52 -7.66
C PRO A 178 -20.79 25.89 -8.01
N PRO A 179 -21.38 26.70 -8.90
CA PRO A 179 -21.10 28.12 -8.93
C PRO A 179 -21.85 28.78 -7.76
N LEU A 180 -21.11 29.25 -6.76
CA LEU A 180 -21.60 30.31 -5.87
C LEU A 180 -21.20 31.63 -6.50
N HIS A 181 -22.18 32.31 -7.10
CA HIS A 181 -22.14 33.74 -7.35
C HIS A 181 -23.01 34.43 -6.30
#